data_AF-A0A401TTV6-F1
#
_entry.id   AF-A0A401TTV6-F1
#
_cell.length_a   1.000
_cell.length_b   1.000
_cell.length_c   1.000
_cell.angle_alpha   90.00
_cell.angle_beta   90.00
_cell.angle_gamma   90.00
#
_symmetry.space_group_name_H-M   'P 1'
#
loop_
_entity.id
_entity.type
_entity.pdbx_description
1 polymer ?
#
loop_
_entity_poly.entity_id
_entity_poly.type
_entity_poly.pdbx_seq_one_letter_code
_entity_poly.pdbx_strand_id
1 'polypeptide(L)'
;MRNADELDVDNHPYAPGRAIFSQRINMVLSGDRTDWREVPITSTFGALYGILTHAGAPGGAWDPRIFPDIAGIYQSYAAARGPNAPAGQWGFVPLGVAPGHAPKMPPLRAAFELRRLAFANRTAAFPSRTDLSTVSQLALVKVLTKTRRAIAEAVAIKLAFETINGMAKTAPVLLKHMQPGGQRAAS
;
A
#
# COMPACT_ATOMS: atom_id res chain seq x y z
N MET A 1 -15.21 -6.87 19.45
CA MET A 1 -13.95 -7.59 19.72
C MET A 1 -13.71 -8.54 18.56
N ARG A 2 -12.49 -8.53 17.99
CA ARG A 2 -11.99 -9.36 16.87
C ARG A 2 -12.67 -9.13 15.52
N ASN A 3 -11.89 -8.62 14.56
CA ASN A 3 -11.72 -9.26 13.24
C ASN A 3 -11.23 -8.25 12.21
N ALA A 4 -9.99 -8.38 11.75
CA ALA A 4 -9.48 -7.78 10.53
C ALA A 4 -9.97 -8.61 9.30
N ASP A 5 -11.27 -8.97 9.26
CA ASP A 5 -11.80 -10.11 8.48
C ASP A 5 -12.64 -9.71 7.27
N GLU A 6 -12.09 -8.95 6.33
CA GLU A 6 -12.64 -8.95 4.97
C GLU A 6 -11.69 -9.58 3.95
N LEU A 7 -10.40 -9.58 4.24
CA LEU A 7 -9.38 -10.31 3.52
C LEU A 7 -8.32 -10.76 4.51
N ASP A 8 -8.28 -12.06 4.80
CA ASP A 8 -7.06 -12.63 5.38
C ASP A 8 -5.99 -12.66 4.28
N VAL A 9 -5.08 -11.68 4.35
CA VAL A 9 -3.95 -11.52 3.40
C VAL A 9 -3.01 -12.72 3.38
N ASP A 10 -3.12 -13.62 4.35
CA ASP A 10 -2.35 -14.85 4.46
C ASP A 10 -3.20 -16.09 4.08
N ASN A 11 -4.53 -15.97 4.03
CA ASN A 11 -5.44 -17.06 3.66
C ASN A 11 -6.78 -16.58 3.06
N HIS A 12 -6.79 -16.29 1.76
CA HIS A 12 -8.00 -15.91 1.02
C HIS A 12 -8.29 -16.84 -0.19
N PRO A 13 -9.51 -16.84 -0.72
CA PRO A 13 -9.88 -17.62 -1.92
C PRO A 13 -9.65 -16.86 -3.24
N TYR A 14 -9.40 -15.55 -3.19
CA TYR A 14 -9.29 -14.74 -4.41
C TYR A 14 -8.08 -15.09 -5.26
N ALA A 15 -8.26 -15.07 -6.58
CA ALA A 15 -7.16 -15.15 -7.53
C ALA A 15 -6.16 -14.01 -7.31
N PRO A 16 -4.85 -14.26 -7.43
CA PRO A 16 -3.83 -13.22 -7.34
C PRO A 16 -4.08 -12.04 -8.27
N GLY A 17 -3.91 -10.81 -7.75
CA GLY A 17 -4.09 -9.60 -8.56
C GLY A 17 -5.56 -9.16 -8.73
N ARG A 18 -6.52 -9.92 -8.20
CA ARG A 18 -7.94 -9.54 -8.20
C ARG A 18 -8.14 -8.25 -7.38
N ALA A 19 -8.92 -7.33 -7.93
CA ALA A 19 -9.31 -6.11 -7.23
C ALA A 19 -10.28 -6.44 -6.07
N ILE A 20 -10.10 -5.76 -4.96
CA ILE A 20 -10.86 -5.89 -3.72
C ILE A 20 -11.36 -4.50 -3.35
N PHE A 21 -12.67 -4.32 -3.50
CA PHE A 21 -13.34 -3.09 -3.11
C PHE A 21 -14.00 -3.32 -1.75
N SER A 22 -13.53 -2.58 -0.75
CA SER A 22 -13.99 -2.68 0.63
C SER A 22 -13.97 -1.30 1.26
N GLN A 23 -15.08 -0.90 1.86
CA GLN A 23 -15.17 0.33 2.65
C GLN A 23 -14.24 0.25 3.87
N ARG A 24 -14.06 -0.94 4.43
CA ARG A 24 -13.16 -1.15 5.57
C ARG A 24 -11.70 -0.88 5.22
N ILE A 25 -11.28 -1.22 4.01
CA ILE A 25 -9.94 -0.85 3.52
C ILE A 25 -9.79 0.67 3.51
N ASN A 26 -10.79 1.42 3.03
CA ASN A 26 -10.77 2.90 3.10
C ASN A 26 -10.74 3.42 4.55
N MET A 27 -11.47 2.78 5.48
CA MET A 27 -11.42 3.14 6.90
C MET A 27 -10.02 2.96 7.49
N VAL A 28 -9.31 1.88 7.15
CA VAL A 28 -7.92 1.66 7.60
C VAL A 28 -6.93 2.61 6.94
N LEU A 29 -7.12 2.90 5.66
CA LEU A 29 -6.23 3.78 4.90
C LEU A 29 -6.39 5.22 5.32
N SER A 30 -7.59 5.78 5.32
CA SER A 30 -7.83 7.21 5.54
C SER A 30 -8.96 7.54 6.52
N GLY A 31 -9.52 6.56 7.23
CA GLY A 31 -10.73 6.76 8.02
C GLY A 31 -11.97 7.06 7.15
N ASP A 32 -11.95 6.65 5.88
CA ASP A 32 -12.96 6.99 4.87
C ASP A 32 -13.16 8.51 4.72
N ARG A 33 -12.06 9.25 4.87
CA ARG A 33 -11.95 10.69 4.59
C ARG A 33 -11.08 10.93 3.36
N THR A 34 -11.37 12.01 2.66
CA THR A 34 -10.61 12.44 1.47
C THR A 34 -9.90 13.78 1.67
N ASP A 35 -10.33 14.60 2.65
CA ASP A 35 -9.58 15.78 3.07
C ASP A 35 -8.54 15.38 4.11
N TRP A 36 -7.25 15.64 3.81
CA TRP A 36 -6.11 15.41 4.71
C TRP A 36 -6.30 15.96 6.12
N ARG A 37 -7.04 17.06 6.29
CA ARG A 37 -7.30 17.69 7.60
C ARG A 37 -8.25 16.87 8.47
N GLU A 38 -9.08 16.04 7.85
CA GLU A 38 -10.05 15.20 8.53
C GLU A 38 -9.58 13.74 8.68
N VAL A 39 -8.51 13.36 7.98
CA VAL A 39 -7.95 11.99 8.03
C VAL A 39 -7.42 11.70 9.44
N PRO A 40 -7.94 10.66 10.13
CA PRO A 40 -7.49 10.31 11.48
C PRO A 40 -6.01 9.92 11.51
N ILE A 41 -5.26 10.40 12.50
CA ILE A 41 -3.85 10.04 12.71
C ILE A 41 -3.63 8.53 12.94
N THR A 42 -4.68 7.83 13.37
CA THR A 42 -4.68 6.38 13.59
C THR A 42 -4.83 5.57 12.29
N SER A 43 -5.18 6.23 11.18
CA SER A 43 -5.20 5.62 9.85
C SER A 43 -3.78 5.59 9.25
N THR A 44 -3.55 4.72 8.26
CA THR A 44 -2.22 4.62 7.62
C THR A 44 -1.82 5.93 6.95
N PHE A 45 -2.76 6.58 6.25
CA PHE A 45 -2.49 7.82 5.54
C PHE A 45 -2.31 8.98 6.51
N GLY A 46 -3.15 9.08 7.55
CA GLY A 46 -3.03 10.11 8.57
C GLY A 46 -1.71 10.03 9.32
N ALA A 47 -1.30 8.83 9.73
CA ALA A 47 -0.01 8.61 10.39
C ALA A 47 1.17 9.09 9.54
N LEU A 48 1.20 8.69 8.26
CA LEU A 48 2.27 9.10 7.33
C LEU A 48 2.26 10.61 7.08
N TYR A 49 1.09 11.20 6.83
CA TYR A 49 0.92 12.64 6.65
C TYR A 49 1.40 13.41 7.88
N GLY A 50 0.98 12.99 9.07
CA GLY A 50 1.38 13.60 10.34
C GLY A 50 2.89 13.51 10.57
N ILE A 51 3.51 12.36 10.35
CA ILE A 51 4.97 12.20 10.52
C ILE A 51 5.75 13.08 9.53
N LEU A 52 5.34 13.11 8.26
CA LEU A 52 6.08 13.81 7.20
C LEU A 52 5.93 15.33 7.27
N THR A 53 4.78 15.84 7.70
CA THR A 53 4.52 17.29 7.80
C THR A 53 4.98 17.88 9.14
N HIS A 54 5.32 17.05 10.12
CA HIS A 54 5.80 17.51 11.41
C HIS A 54 7.19 18.18 11.31
N ALA A 55 7.41 19.26 12.06
CA ALA A 55 8.67 20.01 12.05
C ALA A 55 9.90 19.14 12.43
N GLY A 56 9.70 18.13 13.29
CA GLY A 56 10.72 17.16 13.68
C GLY A 56 10.92 15.98 12.71
N ALA A 57 10.31 15.99 11.52
CA ALA A 57 10.45 14.91 10.55
C ALA A 57 11.92 14.72 10.12
N PRO A 58 12.41 13.48 9.96
CA PRO A 58 13.73 13.22 9.41
C PRO A 58 13.90 13.90 8.04
N GLY A 59 14.92 14.77 7.92
CA GLY A 59 15.18 15.54 6.70
C GLY A 59 14.29 16.77 6.52
N GLY A 60 13.58 17.21 7.56
CA GLY A 60 12.74 18.41 7.59
C GLY A 60 11.29 18.15 7.20
N ALA A 61 10.39 19.06 7.60
CA ALA A 61 8.97 18.97 7.25
C ALA A 61 8.76 19.01 5.73
N TRP A 62 7.77 18.25 5.28
CA TRP A 62 7.29 18.24 3.91
C TRP A 62 6.14 19.25 3.79
N ASP A 63 6.09 19.98 2.68
CA ASP A 63 5.01 20.95 2.42
C ASP A 63 3.68 20.20 2.23
N PRO A 64 2.64 20.45 3.04
CA PRO A 64 1.34 19.80 2.90
C PRO A 64 0.72 19.88 1.50
N ARG A 65 1.05 20.94 0.72
CA ARG A 65 0.49 21.18 -0.61
C ARG A 65 0.96 20.18 -1.67
N ILE A 66 2.03 19.43 -1.41
CA ILE A 66 2.55 18.44 -2.36
C ILE A 66 1.88 17.07 -2.20
N PHE A 67 1.05 16.89 -1.18
CA PHE A 67 0.33 15.64 -0.97
C PHE A 67 -0.76 15.48 -2.03
N PRO A 68 -0.92 14.26 -2.60
CA PRO A 68 -1.94 13.99 -3.59
C PRO A 68 -3.33 14.08 -2.97
N ASP A 69 -4.32 14.43 -3.78
CA ASP A 69 -5.73 14.29 -3.40
C ASP A 69 -6.08 12.80 -3.19
N ILE A 70 -6.63 12.46 -2.03
CA ILE A 70 -7.01 11.10 -1.67
C ILE A 70 -8.16 10.61 -2.55
N ALA A 71 -9.11 11.49 -2.89
CA ALA A 71 -10.21 11.11 -3.79
C ALA A 71 -9.66 10.71 -5.17
N GLY A 72 -8.72 11.50 -5.71
CA GLY A 72 -7.97 11.20 -6.92
C GLY A 72 -7.22 9.87 -6.87
N ILE A 73 -6.60 9.51 -5.74
CA ILE A 73 -5.95 8.19 -5.55
C ILE A 73 -6.97 7.05 -5.69
N TYR A 74 -8.14 7.18 -5.04
CA TYR A 74 -9.18 6.15 -5.09
C TYR A 74 -9.82 6.04 -6.47
N GLN A 75 -10.12 7.16 -7.11
CA GLN A 75 -10.69 7.20 -8.46
C GLN A 75 -9.73 6.62 -9.49
N SER A 76 -8.44 6.97 -9.42
CA SER A 76 -7.42 6.45 -10.34
C SER A 76 -7.30 4.93 -10.24
N TYR A 77 -7.33 4.38 -9.03
CA TYR A 77 -7.34 2.93 -8.83
C TYR A 77 -8.60 2.27 -9.41
N ALA A 78 -9.78 2.83 -9.14
CA ALA A 78 -11.05 2.30 -9.63
C ALA A 78 -11.12 2.31 -11.16
N ALA A 79 -10.71 3.40 -11.80
CA ALA A 79 -10.66 3.52 -13.25
C ALA A 79 -9.76 2.46 -13.90
N ALA A 80 -8.60 2.20 -13.30
CA ALA A 80 -7.64 1.22 -13.78
C ALA A 80 -8.01 -0.25 -13.48
N ARG A 81 -9.12 -0.50 -12.78
CA ARG A 81 -9.65 -1.84 -12.48
C ARG A 81 -11.09 -2.02 -12.93
N GLY A 82 -11.66 -1.04 -13.64
CA GLY A 82 -13.02 -1.07 -14.13
C GLY A 82 -13.23 -2.05 -15.30
N PRO A 83 -14.49 -2.23 -15.76
CA PRO A 83 -14.85 -3.19 -16.81
C PRO A 83 -14.09 -3.00 -18.14
N ASN A 84 -13.62 -1.79 -18.40
CA ASN A 84 -12.93 -1.41 -19.63
C ASN A 84 -11.41 -1.27 -19.44
N ALA A 85 -10.88 -1.63 -18.27
CA ALA A 85 -9.46 -1.51 -17.99
C ALA A 85 -8.66 -2.63 -18.70
N PRO A 86 -7.45 -2.35 -19.20
CA PRO A 86 -6.55 -3.39 -19.72
C PRO A 86 -6.31 -4.47 -18.66
N ALA A 87 -6.10 -5.70 -19.11
CA ALA A 87 -5.70 -6.79 -18.21
C ALA A 87 -4.42 -6.40 -17.47
N GLY A 88 -4.53 -6.18 -16.16
CA GLY A 88 -3.39 -5.78 -15.33
C GLY A 88 -2.38 -6.91 -15.22
N GLN A 89 -1.09 -6.59 -15.33
CA GLN A 89 -0.03 -7.57 -15.10
C GLN A 89 0.01 -7.96 -13.62
N TRP A 90 0.04 -9.27 -13.35
CA TRP A 90 0.19 -9.75 -11.99
C TRP A 90 1.44 -9.18 -11.33
N GLY A 91 1.35 -8.82 -10.05
CA GLY A 91 2.43 -8.17 -9.31
C GLY A 91 2.33 -6.63 -9.30
N PHE A 92 1.70 -6.04 -10.31
CA PHE A 92 1.56 -4.60 -10.42
C PHE A 92 0.26 -4.08 -9.82
N VAL A 93 0.32 -2.84 -9.35
CA VAL A 93 -0.84 -2.05 -8.93
C VAL A 93 -0.96 -0.85 -9.86
N PRO A 94 -2.18 -0.33 -10.09
CA PRO A 94 -2.35 0.91 -10.82
C PRO A 94 -1.62 2.06 -10.13
N LEU A 95 -0.83 2.81 -10.90
CA LEU A 95 -0.11 4.00 -10.46
C LEU A 95 -0.38 5.11 -11.48
N GLY A 96 -0.61 6.33 -10.98
CA GLY A 96 -0.83 7.54 -11.78
C GLY A 96 0.45 8.33 -12.04
N VAL A 97 1.62 7.68 -11.94
CA VAL A 97 2.92 8.25 -12.32
C VAL A 97 3.30 7.82 -13.74
N ALA A 98 4.07 8.65 -14.44
CA ALA A 98 4.54 8.34 -15.79
C ALA A 98 5.36 7.02 -15.82
N PRO A 99 5.37 6.26 -16.93
CA PRO A 99 6.08 4.97 -17.02
C PRO A 99 7.56 5.02 -16.62
N GLY A 100 8.26 6.12 -16.90
CA GLY A 100 9.66 6.33 -16.50
C GLY A 100 9.87 6.47 -14.98
N HIS A 101 8.80 6.63 -14.21
CA HIS A 101 8.80 6.72 -12.74
C HIS A 101 8.18 5.49 -12.07
N ALA A 102 7.73 4.50 -12.84
CA ALA A 102 7.13 3.29 -12.29
C ALA A 102 8.19 2.38 -11.62
N PRO A 103 7.81 1.62 -10.57
CA PRO A 103 8.71 0.67 -9.93
C PRO A 103 9.20 -0.42 -10.90
N LYS A 104 10.52 -0.68 -10.90
CA LYS A 104 11.12 -1.80 -11.67
C LYS A 104 10.68 -3.17 -11.15
N MET A 105 10.47 -3.28 -9.83
CA MET A 105 9.94 -4.48 -9.20
C MET A 105 8.45 -4.29 -8.92
N PRO A 106 7.58 -5.24 -9.32
CA PRO A 106 6.14 -5.13 -9.06
C PRO A 106 5.87 -5.10 -7.54
N PRO A 107 5.10 -4.12 -7.02
CA PRO A 107 4.93 -3.97 -5.57
C PRO A 107 4.33 -5.19 -4.84
N LEU A 108 3.37 -5.88 -5.45
CA LEU A 108 2.79 -7.09 -4.84
C LEU A 108 3.78 -8.25 -4.82
N ARG A 109 4.68 -8.32 -5.80
CA ARG A 109 5.76 -9.31 -5.82
C ARG A 109 6.80 -9.01 -4.73
N ALA A 110 7.23 -7.75 -4.64
CA ALA A 110 8.15 -7.31 -3.60
C ALA A 110 7.60 -7.64 -2.20
N ALA A 111 6.31 -7.36 -1.98
CA ALA A 111 5.64 -7.68 -0.73
C ALA A 111 5.59 -9.19 -0.44
N PHE A 112 5.32 -10.04 -1.44
CA PHE A 112 5.34 -11.50 -1.27
C PHE A 112 6.73 -12.01 -0.85
N GLU A 113 7.78 -11.56 -1.53
CA GLU A 113 9.16 -11.97 -1.25
C GLU A 113 9.61 -11.49 0.14
N LEU A 114 9.33 -10.23 0.50
CA LEU A 114 9.72 -9.64 1.77
C LEU A 114 8.90 -10.14 2.96
N ARG A 115 7.61 -10.45 2.77
CA ARG A 115 6.73 -10.92 3.86
C ARG A 115 7.24 -12.23 4.46
N ARG A 116 7.77 -13.14 3.64
CA ARG A 116 8.39 -14.38 4.13
C ARG A 116 9.58 -14.09 5.03
N LEU A 117 10.45 -13.16 4.62
CA LEU A 117 11.62 -12.76 5.41
C LEU A 117 11.20 -12.05 6.71
N ALA A 118 10.21 -11.16 6.65
CA ALA A 118 9.69 -10.46 7.82
C ALA A 118 9.08 -11.42 8.85
N PHE A 119 8.34 -12.45 8.41
CA PHE A 119 7.79 -13.45 9.32
C PHE A 119 8.84 -14.43 9.84
N ALA A 120 9.80 -14.85 9.01
CA ALA A 120 10.90 -15.72 9.44
C ALA A 120 11.81 -15.03 10.48
N ASN A 121 11.97 -13.71 10.38
CA ASN A 121 12.75 -12.89 11.31
C ASN A 121 11.87 -12.20 12.36
N ARG A 122 10.64 -12.69 12.58
CA ARG A 122 9.77 -12.19 13.65
C ARG A 122 10.33 -12.68 14.99
N THR A 123 11.38 -12.02 15.43
CA THR A 123 11.95 -12.19 16.77
C THR A 123 10.99 -11.58 17.80
N ALA A 124 11.27 -11.81 19.08
CA ALA A 124 10.56 -11.18 20.21
C ALA A 124 10.48 -9.63 20.13
N ALA A 125 11.22 -8.99 19.20
CA ALA A 125 11.19 -7.56 18.94
C ALA A 125 9.91 -7.04 18.26
N PHE A 126 9.12 -7.89 17.58
CA PHE A 126 7.87 -7.48 16.90
C PHE A 126 6.71 -8.43 17.22
N PRO A 127 6.24 -8.43 18.48
CA PRO A 127 5.28 -9.41 18.98
C PRO A 127 3.89 -9.28 18.34
N SER A 128 3.51 -8.12 17.80
CA SER A 128 2.18 -7.90 17.22
C SER A 128 2.20 -7.48 15.75
N ARG A 129 1.02 -7.47 15.09
CA ARG A 129 0.85 -6.89 13.74
C ARG A 129 0.92 -5.36 13.77
N THR A 130 0.54 -4.73 14.88
CA THR A 130 0.62 -3.28 15.09
C THR A 130 2.07 -2.80 15.02
N ASP A 131 3.00 -3.56 15.61
CA ASP A 131 4.42 -3.24 15.60
C ASP A 131 4.99 -3.26 14.18
N LEU A 132 4.57 -4.21 13.34
CA LEU A 132 4.99 -4.29 11.94
C LEU A 132 4.45 -3.13 11.08
N SER A 133 3.23 -2.66 11.33
CA SER A 133 2.64 -1.51 10.63
C SER A 133 3.43 -0.25 10.92
N THR A 134 3.68 0.04 12.20
CA THR A 134 4.47 1.20 12.64
C THR A 134 5.89 1.16 12.08
N VAL A 135 6.56 0.01 12.14
CA VAL A 135 7.91 -0.17 11.57
C VAL A 135 7.90 0.07 10.06
N SER A 136 6.89 -0.44 9.35
CA SER A 136 6.76 -0.24 7.90
C SER A 136 6.55 1.22 7.55
N GLN A 137 5.72 1.95 8.30
CA GLN A 137 5.51 3.39 8.12
C GLN A 137 6.80 4.17 8.37
N LEU A 138 7.52 3.91 9.46
CA LEU A 138 8.80 4.56 9.77
C LEU A 138 9.88 4.23 8.73
N ALA A 139 9.93 2.99 8.24
CA ALA A 139 10.84 2.59 7.19
C ALA A 139 10.55 3.34 5.87
N LEU A 140 9.27 3.47 5.51
CA LEU A 140 8.85 4.24 4.34
C LEU A 140 9.24 5.72 4.47
N VAL A 141 8.97 6.35 5.62
CA VAL A 141 9.38 7.74 5.90
C VAL A 141 10.88 7.89 5.71
N LYS A 142 11.70 6.99 6.29
CA LYS A 142 13.16 7.02 6.11
C LYS A 142 13.58 6.91 4.64
N VAL A 143 12.93 6.06 3.84
CA VAL A 143 13.22 5.91 2.42
C VAL A 143 12.83 7.18 1.64
N LEU A 144 11.64 7.74 1.91
CA LEU A 144 11.19 9.00 1.29
C LEU A 144 12.16 10.14 1.61
N THR A 145 12.58 10.27 2.88
CA THR A 145 13.60 11.24 3.29
C THR A 145 14.93 11.04 2.55
N LYS A 146 15.42 9.80 2.47
CA LYS A 146 16.70 9.50 1.78
C LYS A 146 16.65 9.80 0.28
N THR A 147 15.48 9.62 -0.34
CA THR A 147 15.28 9.80 -1.79
C THR A 147 14.84 11.21 -2.17
N ARG A 148 14.57 12.08 -1.17
CA ARG A 148 14.10 13.47 -1.32
C ARG A 148 14.93 14.33 -2.29
N ARG A 149 16.23 14.06 -2.44
CA ARG A 149 17.12 14.79 -3.37
C ARG A 149 17.19 14.20 -4.78
N ALA A 150 16.73 12.96 -4.96
CA ALA A 150 16.83 12.22 -6.23
C ALA A 150 15.50 12.16 -6.97
N ILE A 151 14.37 12.29 -6.27
CA ILE A 151 13.02 12.22 -6.83
C ILE A 151 12.24 13.45 -6.36
N ALA A 152 11.51 14.09 -7.27
CA ALA A 152 10.62 15.19 -6.90
C ALA A 152 9.63 14.74 -5.82
N GLU A 153 9.50 15.54 -4.75
CA GLU A 153 8.75 15.16 -3.54
C GLU A 153 7.30 14.75 -3.83
N ALA A 154 6.60 15.53 -4.66
CA ALA A 154 5.23 15.24 -5.07
C ALA A 154 5.09 13.89 -5.78
N VAL A 155 6.09 13.51 -6.60
CA VAL A 155 6.11 12.22 -7.29
C VAL A 155 6.37 11.09 -6.30
N ALA A 156 7.32 11.26 -5.38
CA ALA A 156 7.66 10.26 -4.38
C ALA A 156 6.48 9.96 -3.43
N ILE A 157 5.81 11.02 -2.94
CA ILE A 157 4.62 10.88 -2.10
C ILE A 157 3.49 10.22 -2.90
N LYS A 158 3.15 10.75 -4.09
CA LYS A 158 2.08 10.17 -4.91
C LYS A 158 2.30 8.67 -5.15
N LEU A 159 3.52 8.29 -5.54
CA LEU A 159 3.90 6.90 -5.75
C LEU A 159 3.70 6.05 -4.49
N ALA A 160 4.10 6.55 -3.31
CA ALA A 160 3.94 5.83 -2.05
C ALA A 160 2.47 5.59 -1.69
N PHE A 161 1.64 6.63 -1.73
CA PHE A 161 0.23 6.54 -1.35
C PHE A 161 -0.60 5.71 -2.35
N GLU A 162 -0.35 5.86 -3.65
CA GLU A 162 -0.97 5.02 -4.68
C GLU A 162 -0.55 3.55 -4.54
N THR A 163 0.72 3.29 -4.23
CA THR A 163 1.21 1.92 -3.99
C THR A 163 0.52 1.29 -2.78
N ILE A 164 0.43 2.01 -1.66
CA ILE A 164 -0.25 1.54 -0.45
C ILE A 164 -1.73 1.24 -0.76
N ASN A 165 -2.45 2.17 -1.37
CA ASN A 165 -3.85 1.97 -1.75
C ASN A 165 -4.02 0.78 -2.69
N GLY A 166 -3.18 0.71 -3.72
CA GLY A 166 -3.22 -0.34 -4.72
C GLY A 166 -2.94 -1.73 -4.12
N MET A 167 -1.96 -1.84 -3.22
CA MET A 167 -1.64 -3.09 -2.54
C MET A 167 -2.72 -3.50 -1.54
N ALA A 168 -3.28 -2.54 -0.79
CA ALA A 168 -4.36 -2.82 0.15
C ALA A 168 -5.62 -3.34 -0.56
N LYS A 169 -5.89 -2.85 -1.78
CA LYS A 169 -7.07 -3.21 -2.57
C LYS A 169 -6.82 -4.33 -3.58
N THR A 170 -5.69 -5.01 -3.55
CA THR A 170 -5.38 -6.08 -4.52
C THR A 170 -5.00 -7.37 -3.81
N ALA A 171 -5.64 -8.47 -4.20
CA ALA A 171 -5.38 -9.79 -3.64
C ALA A 171 -3.90 -10.19 -3.82
N PRO A 172 -3.14 -10.48 -2.75
CA PRO A 172 -1.76 -10.91 -2.85
C PRO A 172 -1.63 -12.35 -3.40
N VAL A 173 -0.41 -12.77 -3.73
CA VAL A 173 -0.10 -14.19 -3.90
C VAL A 173 0.10 -14.85 -2.55
N LEU A 174 -0.44 -16.06 -2.44
CA LEU A 174 -0.26 -16.97 -1.34
C LEU A 174 0.60 -18.14 -1.80
N LEU A 175 1.30 -18.80 -0.88
CA LEU A 175 2.14 -19.97 -1.22
C LEU A 175 1.34 -21.07 -1.93
N LYS A 176 0.07 -21.27 -1.56
CA LYS A 176 -0.83 -22.23 -2.22
C LYS A 176 -1.07 -21.93 -3.71
N HIS A 177 -0.93 -20.69 -4.14
CA HIS A 177 -1.06 -20.33 -5.56
C HIS A 177 0.19 -20.71 -6.38
N MET A 178 1.32 -20.97 -5.72
CA MET A 178 2.60 -21.32 -6.36
C MET A 178 2.89 -22.82 -6.35
N GLN A 179 2.05 -23.64 -5.70
CA GLN A 179 2.19 -25.10 -5.70
C GLN A 179 1.62 -25.70 -7.00
N PRO A 180 2.24 -26.75 -7.57
CA PRO A 180 1.73 -27.43 -8.75
C PRO A 180 0.36 -28.05 -8.43
N GLY A 181 -0.71 -27.38 -8.87
CA GLY A 181 -2.11 -27.71 -8.54
C GLY A 181 -3.00 -26.48 -8.32
N GLY A 182 -2.42 -25.33 -7.95
CA GLY A 182 -3.16 -24.09 -7.63
C GLY A 182 -3.84 -23.38 -8.80
N GLN A 183 -3.58 -23.79 -10.04
CA GLN A 183 -4.18 -23.21 -11.26
C GLN A 183 -5.45 -23.93 -11.75
N ARG A 184 -5.83 -25.08 -11.18
CA ARG A 184 -6.96 -25.88 -11.70
C ARG A 184 -8.37 -25.45 -11.22
N ALA A 185 -8.50 -24.40 -10.42
CA ALA A 185 -9.78 -24.02 -9.80
C ALA A 185 -10.42 -22.74 -10.37
N ALA A 186 -10.07 -22.32 -11.59
CA ALA A 186 -10.72 -21.20 -12.27
C ALA A 186 -10.84 -21.49 -13.77
N SER A 187 -11.78 -22.37 -14.10
CA SER A 187 -12.37 -22.53 -15.43
C SER A 187 -13.88 -22.48 -15.29
#